data_AF-A0A0M3KH75-F1
#
_entry.id   AF-A0A0M3KH75-F1
#
_cell.length_a   1.000
_cell.length_b   1.000
_cell.length_c   1.000
_cell.angle_alpha   90.00
_cell.angle_beta   90.00
_cell.angle_gamma   90.00
#
_symmetry.space_group_name_H-M   'P 1'
#
loop_
_entity.id
_entity.type
_entity.pdbx_description
1 polymer ?
#
loop_
_entity_poly.entity_id
_entity_poly.type
_entity_poly.pdbx_seq_one_letter_code
_entity_poly.pdbx_strand_id
1 'polypeptide(L)'
;MNFLNKFYPQTGDCEKDTTKCTFANSYEDMIKLFGNVKYDESTDNAAYRGWMWLCCNEIGFLQTTDEGRNVFGEMVPLNLYIDMCTDLFGPTVNVKTITKRNAAAQKYYGGAQNYKAGYLLL
;
A
#
# COMPACT_ATOMS: atom_id res chain seq x y z
N MET A 1 -4.50 -27.99 4.96
CA MET A 1 -4.50 -26.86 4.00
C MET A 1 -5.74 -25.95 4.15
N ASN A 2 -6.32 -25.81 5.35
CA ASN A 2 -7.53 -24.98 5.56
C ASN A 2 -7.25 -23.49 5.83
N PHE A 3 -5.97 -23.08 5.87
CA PHE A 3 -5.58 -21.70 6.15
C PHE A 3 -5.76 -20.77 4.93
N LEU A 4 -5.55 -21.30 3.72
CA LEU A 4 -5.57 -20.51 2.48
C LEU A 4 -6.96 -19.97 2.10
N ASN A 5 -8.04 -20.64 2.56
CA ASN A 5 -9.42 -20.26 2.24
C ASN A 5 -10.16 -19.64 3.44
N LYS A 6 -9.46 -19.40 4.56
CA LYS A 6 -10.08 -18.75 5.71
C LYS A 6 -9.96 -17.25 5.52
N PHE A 7 -11.10 -16.60 5.30
CA PHE A 7 -11.17 -15.14 5.32
C PHE A 7 -11.01 -14.65 6.76
N TYR A 8 -10.02 -13.80 6.98
CA TYR A 8 -9.84 -13.05 8.21
C TYR A 8 -10.40 -11.66 7.95
N PRO A 9 -11.47 -11.23 8.62
CA PRO A 9 -11.94 -9.85 8.51
C PRO A 9 -10.92 -8.91 9.13
N GLN A 10 -11.03 -7.62 8.83
CA GLN A 10 -10.30 -6.64 9.62
C GLN A 10 -10.83 -6.63 11.06
N THR A 11 -9.95 -6.73 12.05
CA THR A 11 -10.32 -6.57 13.46
C THR A 11 -9.39 -5.58 14.16
N GLY A 12 -9.87 -5.00 15.27
CA GLY A 12 -9.03 -4.23 16.19
C GLY A 12 -8.43 -2.92 15.63
N ASP A 13 -7.63 -2.29 16.48
CA ASP A 13 -6.80 -1.12 16.17
C ASP A 13 -5.36 -1.64 16.01
N CYS A 14 -4.80 -1.50 14.80
CA CYS A 14 -3.52 -2.11 14.43
C CYS A 14 -2.31 -1.27 14.87
N GLU A 15 -2.54 -0.08 15.42
CA GLU A 15 -1.48 0.80 15.92
C GLU A 15 -1.23 0.56 17.42
N LYS A 16 -2.28 0.33 18.21
CA LYS A 16 -2.15 0.16 19.68
C LYS A 16 -1.87 -1.27 20.14
N ASP A 17 -2.42 -2.27 19.46
CA ASP A 17 -2.25 -3.68 19.84
C ASP A 17 -2.33 -4.60 18.61
N THR A 18 -1.15 -4.87 18.04
CA THR A 18 -0.99 -5.73 16.85
C THR A 18 -1.40 -7.18 17.08
N THR A 19 -1.62 -7.61 18.34
CA THR A 19 -2.12 -8.96 18.64
C THR A 19 -3.64 -9.08 18.52
N LYS A 20 -4.35 -7.95 18.48
CA LYS A 20 -5.82 -7.88 18.32
C LYS A 20 -6.27 -7.46 16.93
N CYS A 21 -5.32 -7.12 16.06
CA CYS A 21 -5.62 -6.76 14.69
C CYS A 21 -5.29 -7.89 13.70
N THR A 22 -6.26 -8.22 12.87
CA THR A 22 -6.06 -8.95 11.62
C THR A 22 -6.30 -8.00 10.47
N PHE A 23 -5.44 -8.01 9.45
CA PHE A 23 -5.76 -7.37 8.17
C PHE A 23 -6.68 -8.27 7.36
N ALA A 24 -7.64 -7.64 6.67
CA ALA A 24 -8.51 -8.39 5.78
C ALA A 24 -7.71 -9.06 4.67
N ASN A 25 -7.84 -10.37 4.49
CA ASN A 25 -7.29 -11.08 3.32
C ASN A 25 -8.30 -11.15 2.14
N SER A 26 -9.28 -10.24 2.15
CA SER A 26 -10.30 -10.07 1.13
C SER A 26 -10.04 -8.76 0.38
N TYR A 27 -9.93 -8.84 -0.94
CA TYR A 27 -9.72 -7.66 -1.79
C TYR A 27 -10.82 -6.62 -1.57
N GLU A 28 -12.09 -7.04 -1.58
CA GLU A 28 -13.23 -6.14 -1.40
C GLU A 28 -13.20 -5.42 -0.06
N ASP A 29 -12.79 -6.11 1.01
CA ASP A 29 -12.73 -5.51 2.34
C ASP A 29 -11.55 -4.56 2.48
N MET A 30 -10.41 -4.84 1.82
CA MET A 30 -9.32 -3.86 1.69
C MET A 30 -9.77 -2.61 0.92
N ILE A 31 -10.51 -2.76 -0.17
CA ILE A 31 -11.05 -1.62 -0.93
C ILE A 31 -12.03 -0.80 -0.09
N LYS A 32 -12.92 -1.45 0.69
CA LYS A 32 -13.83 -0.75 1.60
C LYS A 32 -13.06 0.04 2.68
N LEU A 33 -12.00 -0.55 3.23
CA LEU A 33 -11.16 0.07 4.24
C LEU A 33 -10.42 1.30 3.69
N PHE A 34 -9.64 1.13 2.63
CA PHE A 34 -8.83 2.20 2.05
C PHE A 34 -9.65 3.19 1.23
N GLY A 35 -10.83 2.80 0.77
CA GLY A 35 -11.77 3.64 0.04
C GLY A 35 -12.59 4.56 0.92
N ASN A 36 -12.51 4.42 2.25
CA ASN A 36 -13.25 5.27 3.18
C ASN A 36 -12.75 6.73 3.13
N VAL A 37 -13.58 7.61 2.58
CA VAL A 37 -13.30 9.04 2.46
C VAL A 37 -13.69 9.86 3.70
N LYS A 38 -14.35 9.25 4.68
CA LYS A 38 -14.70 9.94 5.94
C LYS A 38 -13.48 9.97 6.85
N TYR A 39 -13.19 11.16 7.37
CA TYR A 39 -12.23 11.32 8.44
C TYR A 39 -12.91 11.01 9.77
N ASP A 40 -12.36 10.04 10.50
CA ASP A 40 -12.84 9.60 11.81
C ASP A 40 -11.61 9.42 12.72
N GLU A 41 -11.48 10.31 13.70
CA GLU A 41 -10.35 10.34 14.65
C GLU A 41 -10.29 9.11 15.56
N SER A 42 -11.37 8.32 15.63
CA SER A 42 -11.42 7.09 16.42
C SER A 42 -10.81 5.88 15.70
N THR A 43 -10.39 6.03 14.44
CA THR A 43 -9.84 4.95 13.60
C THR A 43 -8.67 5.43 12.75
N ASP A 44 -7.84 4.50 12.28
CA ASP A 44 -6.70 4.83 11.41
C ASP A 44 -7.06 4.82 9.92
N ASN A 45 -8.34 4.70 9.58
CA ASN A 45 -8.80 4.54 8.19
C ASN A 45 -8.29 5.66 7.28
N ALA A 46 -8.26 6.89 7.79
CA ALA A 46 -7.73 8.04 7.08
C ALA A 46 -6.22 7.92 6.82
N ALA A 47 -5.46 7.40 7.78
CA ALA A 47 -4.02 7.15 7.64
C ALA A 47 -3.75 6.05 6.60
N TYR A 48 -4.50 4.94 6.65
CA TYR A 48 -4.39 3.86 5.66
C TYR A 48 -4.70 4.36 4.24
N ARG A 49 -5.78 5.12 4.07
CA ARG A 49 -6.12 5.72 2.78
C ARG A 49 -5.04 6.69 2.30
N GLY A 50 -4.51 7.53 3.19
CA GLY A 50 -3.46 8.49 2.88
C GLY A 50 -2.16 7.80 2.44
N TRP A 51 -1.77 6.74 3.15
CA TRP A 51 -0.62 5.92 2.79
C TRP A 51 -0.79 5.26 1.42
N MET A 52 -1.96 4.67 1.16
CA MET A 52 -2.24 4.06 -0.14
C MET A 52 -2.24 5.11 -1.25
N TRP A 53 -2.74 6.31 -0.99
CA TRP A 53 -2.66 7.41 -1.94
C TRP A 53 -1.21 7.77 -2.28
N LEU A 54 -0.34 7.90 -1.28
CA LEU A 54 1.09 8.17 -1.48
C LEU A 54 1.76 7.07 -2.31
N CYS A 55 1.47 5.80 -2.01
CA CYS A 55 2.01 4.68 -2.75
C CYS A 55 1.60 4.72 -4.23
N CYS A 56 0.32 4.98 -4.51
CA CYS A 56 -0.21 5.03 -5.87
C CYS A 56 0.16 6.31 -6.63
N ASN A 57 0.37 7.43 -5.95
CA ASN A 57 0.51 8.73 -6.63
C ASN A 57 1.91 9.31 -6.55
N GLU A 58 2.80 8.82 -5.69
CA GLU A 58 4.12 9.41 -5.50
C GLU A 58 5.21 8.35 -5.32
N ILE A 59 5.25 7.65 -4.18
CA ILE A 59 6.45 6.91 -3.78
C ILE A 59 6.56 5.50 -4.38
N GLY A 60 5.48 4.95 -4.94
CA GLY A 60 5.50 3.64 -5.59
C GLY A 60 5.88 2.48 -4.66
N PHE A 61 5.64 2.62 -3.35
CA PHE A 61 6.00 1.62 -2.34
C PHE A 61 4.96 0.48 -2.31
N LEU A 62 5.03 -0.41 -3.30
CA LEU A 62 4.13 -1.55 -3.48
C LEU A 62 4.87 -2.85 -3.15
N GLN A 63 4.60 -3.43 -1.99
CA GLN A 63 5.37 -4.55 -1.43
C GLN A 63 4.94 -5.88 -2.05
N THR A 64 5.52 -6.21 -3.21
CA THR A 64 5.20 -7.45 -3.94
C THR A 64 6.06 -8.62 -3.48
N THR A 65 5.62 -9.82 -3.88
CA THR A 65 6.35 -11.09 -3.68
C THR A 65 6.63 -11.79 -5.02
N ASP A 66 6.26 -11.20 -6.14
CA ASP A 66 6.37 -11.78 -7.49
C ASP A 66 7.78 -11.80 -8.09
N GLU A 67 8.83 -11.58 -7.29
CA GLU A 67 10.23 -11.68 -7.73
C GLU A 67 10.70 -13.14 -7.92
N GLY A 68 9.94 -14.13 -7.42
CA GLY A 68 10.26 -15.56 -7.47
C GLY A 68 11.48 -15.99 -6.62
N ARG A 69 12.28 -15.04 -6.12
CA ARG A 69 13.48 -15.26 -5.30
C ARG A 69 13.26 -14.91 -3.82
N ASN A 70 12.16 -15.38 -3.25
CA ASN A 70 11.83 -15.13 -1.85
C ASN A 70 11.12 -16.34 -1.23
N VAL A 71 11.01 -16.36 0.09
CA VAL A 71 10.35 -17.44 0.86
C VAL A 71 8.82 -17.37 0.84
N PHE A 72 8.26 -16.28 0.31
CA PHE A 72 6.82 -16.00 0.28
C PHE A 72 6.14 -16.46 -1.01
N GLY A 73 6.89 -16.97 -2.00
CA GLY A 73 6.35 -17.34 -3.31
C GLY A 73 5.84 -16.13 -4.08
N GLU A 74 4.90 -16.32 -5.01
CA GLU A 74 4.37 -15.25 -5.89
C GLU A 74 2.92 -14.84 -5.52
N MET A 75 2.57 -14.89 -4.23
CA MET A 75 1.18 -14.75 -3.77
C MET A 75 0.63 -13.31 -3.86
N VAL A 76 1.51 -12.31 -3.83
CA VAL A 76 1.15 -10.88 -3.85
C VAL A 76 1.84 -10.24 -5.07
N PRO A 77 1.21 -10.30 -6.26
CA PRO A 77 1.78 -9.73 -7.48
C PRO A 77 1.58 -8.21 -7.55
N LEU A 78 2.40 -7.52 -8.35
CA LEU A 78 2.29 -6.08 -8.57
C LEU A 78 0.89 -5.65 -9.04
N ASN A 79 0.28 -6.45 -9.93
CA ASN A 79 -1.04 -6.15 -10.49
C ASN A 79 -2.12 -6.00 -9.41
N LEU A 80 -2.02 -6.75 -8.29
CA LEU A 80 -2.95 -6.60 -7.16
C LEU A 80 -2.99 -5.13 -6.70
N TYR A 81 -1.82 -4.51 -6.51
CA TYR A 81 -1.73 -3.13 -6.06
C TYR A 81 -2.13 -2.13 -7.15
N ILE A 82 -1.83 -2.40 -8.43
CA ILE A 82 -2.26 -1.54 -9.54
C ILE A 82 -3.79 -1.49 -9.64
N ASP A 83 -4.44 -2.65 -9.48
CA ASP A 83 -5.90 -2.77 -9.48
C ASP A 83 -6.47 -2.01 -8.27
N MET A 84 -5.88 -2.17 -7.07
CA MET A 84 -6.29 -1.41 -5.88
C MET A 84 -6.17 0.10 -6.10
N CYS A 85 -5.05 0.58 -6.65
CA CYS A 85 -4.85 1.99 -6.95
C CYS A 85 -5.92 2.52 -7.92
N THR A 86 -6.26 1.72 -8.93
CA THR A 86 -7.27 2.07 -9.94
C THR A 86 -8.67 2.13 -9.32
N ASP A 87 -9.02 1.15 -8.50
CA ASP A 87 -10.35 1.06 -7.86
C ASP A 87 -10.54 2.13 -6.78
N LEU A 88 -9.48 2.48 -6.04
CA LEU A 88 -9.54 3.47 -4.96
C LEU A 88 -9.53 4.91 -5.45
N PHE A 89 -8.75 5.20 -6.49
CA PHE A 89 -8.45 6.58 -6.90
C PHE A 89 -8.86 6.90 -8.34
N GLY A 90 -9.39 5.90 -9.06
CA GLY A 90 -9.96 6.04 -10.39
C GLY A 90 -9.04 5.55 -11.53
N PRO A 91 -9.60 5.43 -12.75
CA PRO A 91 -8.94 4.82 -13.92
C PRO A 91 -7.68 5.54 -14.41
N THR A 92 -7.48 6.78 -13.98
CA THR A 92 -6.28 7.56 -14.32
C THR A 92 -5.07 7.13 -13.51
N VAL A 93 -5.26 6.50 -12.35
CA VAL A 93 -4.20 6.00 -11.45
C VAL A 93 -3.85 4.55 -11.82
N ASN A 94 -3.39 4.38 -13.06
CA ASN A 94 -2.93 3.09 -13.60
C ASN A 94 -1.40 2.99 -13.61
N VAL A 95 -0.86 1.83 -13.99
CA VAL A 95 0.59 1.54 -14.00
C VAL A 95 1.42 2.62 -14.69
N LYS A 96 0.96 3.18 -15.83
CA LYS A 96 1.70 4.21 -16.56
C LYS A 96 1.80 5.50 -15.75
N THR A 97 0.71 5.92 -15.13
CA THR A 97 0.67 7.11 -14.27
C THR A 97 1.50 6.89 -13.01
N ILE A 98 1.35 5.74 -12.35
CA ILE A 98 2.08 5.37 -11.13
C ILE A 98 3.59 5.42 -11.39
N THR A 99 4.09 4.72 -12.40
CA THR A 99 5.52 4.71 -12.77
C THR A 99 6.03 6.11 -13.10
N LYS A 100 5.26 6.90 -13.86
CA LYS A 100 5.64 8.28 -14.21
C LYS A 100 5.76 9.17 -12.97
N ARG A 101 4.80 9.10 -12.06
CA ARG A 101 4.83 9.92 -10.84
C ARG A 101 5.92 9.48 -9.87
N ASN A 102 6.17 8.17 -9.77
CA ASN A 102 7.30 7.65 -9.02
C ASN A 102 8.64 8.18 -9.53
N ALA A 103 8.87 8.13 -10.85
CA ALA A 103 10.07 8.70 -11.44
C ALA A 103 10.19 10.21 -11.16
N ALA A 104 9.06 10.94 -11.15
CA ALA A 104 9.05 12.36 -10.82
C ALA A 104 9.41 12.62 -9.35
N ALA A 105 8.84 11.84 -8.41
CA ALA A 105 9.15 11.94 -6.99
C ALA A 105 10.62 11.59 -6.71
N GLN A 106 11.12 10.48 -7.27
CA GLN A 106 12.54 10.10 -7.18
C GLN A 106 13.45 11.18 -7.74
N LYS A 107 13.10 11.80 -8.86
CA LYS A 107 13.86 12.93 -9.42
C LYS A 107 13.82 14.16 -8.51
N TYR A 108 12.69 14.48 -7.92
CA TYR A 108 12.52 15.63 -7.03
C TYR A 108 13.35 15.49 -5.75
N TYR A 109 13.30 14.33 -5.09
CA TYR A 109 14.06 14.05 -3.88
C TYR A 109 15.52 13.63 -4.15
N GLY A 110 15.93 13.48 -5.42
CA GLY A 110 17.27 13.03 -5.82
C GLY A 110 17.47 11.51 -5.79
N GLY A 111 16.51 10.77 -5.23
CA GLY A 111 16.52 9.30 -5.17
C GLY A 111 17.77 8.72 -4.51
N ALA A 112 18.00 7.42 -4.66
CA ALA A 112 19.09 6.74 -3.96
C ALA A 112 20.49 7.25 -4.32
N GLN A 113 20.66 7.82 -5.52
CA GLN A 113 21.98 8.17 -6.08
C GLN A 113 22.30 9.66 -6.04
N ASN A 114 21.29 10.54 -6.05
CA ASN A 114 21.49 11.99 -6.15
C ASN A 114 20.85 12.77 -4.98
N TYR A 115 20.45 12.08 -3.92
CA TYR A 115 19.99 12.72 -2.69
C TYR A 115 21.10 13.58 -2.09
N LYS A 116 20.79 14.84 -1.78
CA LYS A 116 21.73 15.79 -1.19
C LYS A 116 21.17 16.31 0.12
N ALA A 117 21.73 15.86 1.24
CA ALA A 117 21.47 16.44 2.56
C ALA A 117 22.75 16.51 3.38
N GLY A 118 22.83 17.51 4.25
CA GLY A 118 23.84 17.61 5.31
C GLY A 118 23.22 17.27 6.66
N TYR A 119 24.05 16.84 7.61
CA TYR A 119 23.64 16.55 9.00
C TYR A 119 22.53 15.49 9.13
N LEU A 120 22.55 14.50 8.24
CA LEU A 120 21.64 13.36 8.29
C LEU A 120 22.31 12.19 9.04
N LEU A 121 21.65 11.67 10.06
CA LEU A 121 21.91 10.36 10.63
C LEU A 121 20.74 9.47 10.23
N LEU A 122 21.03 8.39 9.50
CA LEU A 122 20.07 7.37 9.11
C LEU A 122 20.06 6.23 10.14
#